data_AF-A0A3B0IZD3-F1
#
_entry.id   AF-A0A3B0IZD3-F1
#
_cell.length_a   1.000
_cell.length_b   1.000
_cell.length_c   1.000
_cell.angle_alpha   90.00
_cell.angle_beta   90.00
_cell.angle_gamma   90.00
#
_symmetry.space_group_name_H-M   'P 1'
#
loop_
_entity.id
_entity.type
_entity.pdbx_description
1 polymer ?
#
loop_
_entity_poly.entity_id
_entity_poly.type
_entity_poly.pdbx_seq_one_letter_code
_entity_poly.pdbx_strand_id
1 'polypeptide(L)'
;MKEWVKDLEQQNEIAAYYSAWDISALDQPLPSFLHFLFEDLFASYKVKRSVIQQFKNINQELFSLNTLGKLISKSPLAMLSVFLDAAKEADKKDIGFVLGELNLLQRRKENIRDFKIQLADVVNKIRKGKNIYIMVDDLDVCRPKFIVDFLESIKYMLDVEGLVFIISVSQDKSNVQRAISTILGPNFSLKSFTDLSLHLPKEPTERFIRKLFESVELPKKSKSLIIDSFIFYAESFSLSLQAIEYCVKKIKLCYVKVDPNLFTFLVILQSVNTDLYEELYLSPQKALEKIESALVLNSSKEWEKLKISLETIFKEKESKTNKSLKQIRDIIF
;
A
#
# COMPACT_ATOMS: atom_id res chain seq x y z
N MET A 1 -2.55 -6.83 0.82
CA MET A 1 -1.92 -8.10 1.27
C MET A 1 -2.52 -8.74 2.52
N LYS A 2 -3.25 -8.01 3.40
CA LYS A 2 -3.85 -8.58 4.63
C LYS A 2 -4.73 -9.82 4.40
N GLU A 3 -5.57 -9.82 3.37
CA GLU A 3 -6.41 -10.99 3.05
C GLU A 3 -5.59 -12.21 2.62
N TRP A 4 -4.48 -12.01 1.88
CA TRP A 4 -3.58 -13.12 1.52
C TRP A 4 -2.90 -13.73 2.75
N VAL A 5 -2.58 -12.94 3.76
CA VAL A 5 -2.07 -13.47 5.04
C VAL A 5 -3.12 -14.36 5.69
N LYS A 6 -4.38 -13.91 5.75
CA LYS A 6 -5.48 -14.74 6.29
C LYS A 6 -5.66 -16.03 5.49
N ASP A 7 -5.58 -15.98 4.16
CA ASP A 7 -5.70 -17.16 3.29
C ASP A 7 -4.55 -18.16 3.52
N LEU A 8 -3.32 -17.66 3.70
CA LEU A 8 -2.16 -18.49 4.04
C LEU A 8 -2.30 -19.12 5.43
N GLU A 9 -2.76 -18.35 6.42
CA GLU A 9 -3.03 -18.87 7.77
C GLU A 9 -4.11 -19.97 7.75
N GLN A 10 -5.15 -19.82 6.93
CA GLN A 10 -6.18 -20.85 6.72
C GLN A 10 -5.62 -22.12 6.07
N GLN A 11 -4.60 -21.99 5.21
CA GLN A 11 -3.85 -23.10 4.63
C GLN A 11 -2.78 -23.66 5.59
N ASN A 12 -2.77 -23.20 6.84
CA ASN A 12 -1.82 -23.60 7.89
C ASN A 12 -0.37 -23.22 7.53
N GLU A 13 -0.16 -22.24 6.67
CA GLU A 13 1.14 -21.61 6.40
C GLU A 13 1.44 -20.54 7.46
N ILE A 14 2.73 -20.22 7.63
CA ILE A 14 3.15 -19.17 8.56
C ILE A 14 3.29 -17.88 7.77
N ALA A 15 2.43 -16.90 8.02
CA ALA A 15 2.46 -15.61 7.35
C ALA A 15 2.36 -14.46 8.33
N ALA A 16 2.94 -13.32 7.97
CA ALA A 16 2.92 -12.11 8.79
C ALA A 16 2.77 -10.88 7.91
N TYR A 17 1.94 -9.92 8.34
CA TYR A 17 1.72 -8.66 7.64
C TYR A 17 2.50 -7.52 8.30
N TYR A 18 3.31 -6.81 7.51
CA TYR A 18 4.06 -5.63 7.93
C TYR A 18 3.69 -4.44 7.03
N SER A 19 3.04 -3.41 7.59
CA SER A 19 2.87 -2.13 6.87
C SER A 19 4.10 -1.25 7.10
N ALA A 20 4.84 -0.97 6.04
CA ALA A 20 5.99 -0.06 6.10
C ALA A 20 5.54 1.37 6.43
N TRP A 21 4.34 1.76 6.00
CA TRP A 21 3.76 3.09 6.24
C TRP A 21 3.51 3.36 7.72
N ASP A 22 2.87 2.41 8.41
CA ASP A 22 2.48 2.57 9.83
C ASP A 22 3.66 2.91 10.73
N ILE A 23 4.86 2.42 10.38
CA ILE A 23 6.06 2.58 11.19
C ILE A 23 7.07 3.57 10.57
N SER A 24 6.79 4.09 9.37
CA SER A 24 7.64 5.08 8.69
C SER A 24 7.82 6.40 9.42
N ALA A 25 6.92 6.71 10.36
CA ALA A 25 6.98 7.88 11.23
C ALA A 25 8.13 7.82 12.25
N LEU A 26 8.59 6.62 12.61
CA LEU A 26 9.68 6.44 13.59
C LEU A 26 11.07 6.68 12.99
N ASP A 27 11.19 6.75 11.66
CA ASP A 27 12.45 6.92 10.92
C ASP A 27 13.56 5.90 11.30
N GLN A 28 13.16 4.75 11.84
CA GLN A 28 14.04 3.68 12.29
C GLN A 28 13.61 2.34 11.70
N PRO A 29 13.94 2.04 10.43
CA PRO A 29 13.45 0.85 9.75
C PRO A 29 13.89 -0.46 10.40
N LEU A 30 15.18 -0.60 10.74
CA LEU A 30 15.71 -1.86 11.29
C LEU A 30 15.14 -2.19 12.69
N PRO A 31 15.16 -1.29 13.70
CA PRO A 31 14.56 -1.58 15.01
C PRO A 31 13.08 -1.96 14.90
N SER A 32 12.35 -1.21 14.07
CA SER A 32 10.92 -1.42 13.86
C SER A 32 10.62 -2.78 13.24
N PHE A 33 11.38 -3.15 12.22
CA PHE A 33 11.22 -4.44 11.57
C PHE A 33 11.64 -5.60 12.47
N LEU A 34 12.72 -5.44 13.25
CA LEU A 34 13.13 -6.46 14.22
C LEU A 34 12.10 -6.62 15.35
N HIS A 35 11.53 -5.53 15.84
CA HIS A 35 10.43 -5.59 16.80
C HIS A 35 9.27 -6.42 16.26
N PHE A 36 8.80 -6.10 15.06
CA PHE A 36 7.78 -6.89 14.38
C PHE A 36 8.16 -8.37 14.25
N LEU A 37 9.38 -8.66 13.77
CA LEU A 37 9.83 -10.02 13.53
C LEU A 37 9.87 -10.85 14.83
N PHE A 38 10.38 -10.29 15.92
CA PHE A 38 10.58 -11.03 17.16
C PHE A 38 9.37 -11.01 18.09
N GLU A 39 8.69 -9.87 18.23
CA GLU A 39 7.56 -9.70 19.16
C GLU A 39 6.22 -10.06 18.55
N ASP A 40 5.97 -9.66 17.30
CA ASP A 40 4.67 -9.92 16.69
C ASP A 40 4.65 -11.31 16.04
N LEU A 41 5.71 -11.64 15.29
CA LEU A 41 5.79 -12.91 14.58
C LEU A 41 6.37 -14.02 15.46
N PHE A 42 7.61 -13.95 15.93
CA PHE A 42 8.21 -15.13 16.59
C PHE A 42 7.61 -15.45 17.96
N ALA A 43 7.16 -14.45 18.73
CA ALA A 43 6.53 -14.70 20.01
C ALA A 43 5.17 -15.40 19.90
N SER A 44 4.43 -15.20 18.81
CA SER A 44 3.14 -15.84 18.59
C SER A 44 3.27 -17.35 18.34
N TYR A 45 4.42 -17.84 17.86
CA TYR A 45 4.66 -19.26 17.52
C TYR A 45 5.36 -20.09 18.62
N LYS A 46 5.22 -19.74 19.90
CA LYS A 46 5.81 -20.47 21.06
C LYS A 46 7.33 -20.70 20.94
N VAL A 47 8.06 -19.76 20.33
CA VAL A 47 9.52 -19.71 20.47
C VAL A 47 9.85 -19.53 21.95
N LYS A 48 10.88 -20.23 22.46
CA LYS A 48 11.30 -20.11 23.86
C LYS A 48 11.42 -18.64 24.23
N ARG A 49 10.70 -18.22 25.28
CA ARG A 49 10.75 -16.85 25.84
C ARG A 49 12.18 -16.36 26.05
N SER A 50 13.14 -17.24 26.34
CA SER A 50 14.56 -16.89 26.49
C SER A 50 15.17 -16.20 25.27
N VAL A 51 14.81 -16.60 24.05
CA VAL A 51 15.30 -15.96 22.81
C VAL A 51 14.65 -14.60 22.65
N ILE A 52 13.35 -14.50 22.88
CA ILE A 52 12.59 -13.24 22.77
C ILE A 52 13.04 -12.23 23.85
N GLN A 53 13.32 -12.70 25.07
CA GLN A 53 13.68 -11.88 26.22
C GLN A 53 15.10 -11.32 26.12
N GLN A 54 16.00 -12.01 25.42
CA GLN A 54 17.32 -11.46 25.04
C GLN A 54 17.15 -10.21 24.15
N PHE A 55 16.20 -10.23 23.20
CA PHE A 55 15.90 -9.08 22.34
C PHE A 55 15.09 -7.99 23.04
N LYS A 56 14.24 -8.30 24.03
CA LYS A 56 13.56 -7.29 24.86
C LYS A 56 14.51 -6.42 25.66
N ASN A 57 15.55 -7.01 26.25
CA ASN A 57 16.56 -6.26 27.00
C ASN A 57 17.33 -5.31 26.07
N ILE A 58 17.64 -5.76 24.86
CA ILE A 58 18.29 -4.96 23.83
C ILE A 58 17.36 -3.84 23.34
N ASN A 59 16.06 -4.11 23.13
CA ASN A 59 15.07 -3.09 22.78
C ASN A 59 14.90 -2.02 23.88
N GLN A 60 14.91 -2.38 25.16
CA GLN A 60 14.84 -1.40 26.25
C GLN A 60 16.11 -0.54 26.34
N GLU A 61 17.30 -1.11 26.13
CA GLU A 61 18.56 -0.34 26.06
C GLU A 61 18.66 0.51 24.79
N LEU A 62 18.14 0.03 23.65
CA LEU A 62 18.05 0.73 22.38
C LEU A 62 17.03 1.87 22.39
N PHE A 63 15.97 1.80 23.21
CA PHE A 63 14.99 2.89 23.37
C PHE A 63 15.27 3.77 24.60
N SER A 64 16.14 3.37 25.53
CA SER A 64 16.58 4.23 26.63
C SER A 64 17.37 5.42 26.07
N LEU A 65 16.77 6.60 26.21
CA LEU A 65 16.98 7.82 25.40
C LEU A 65 18.40 8.46 25.44
N ASN A 66 19.41 7.83 26.04
CA ASN A 66 20.76 8.39 26.19
C ASN A 66 21.82 7.68 25.32
N THR A 67 21.55 6.47 24.83
CA THR A 67 22.42 5.71 23.91
C THR A 67 22.04 5.94 22.44
N LEU A 68 20.77 6.22 22.15
CA LEU A 68 20.25 6.56 20.82
C LEU A 68 20.98 7.75 20.18
N GLY A 69 21.23 8.83 20.93
CA GLY A 69 22.00 9.97 20.42
C GLY A 69 23.41 9.63 19.92
N LYS A 70 23.98 8.51 20.38
CA LYS A 70 25.28 7.96 19.93
C LYS A 70 25.16 6.80 18.93
N LEU A 71 23.98 6.21 18.77
CA LEU A 71 23.72 5.05 17.91
C LEU A 71 22.98 5.41 16.61
N ILE A 72 22.29 6.55 16.56
CA ILE A 72 21.62 7.09 15.35
C ILE A 72 22.65 7.38 14.23
N SER A 73 23.95 7.45 14.55
CA SER A 73 25.04 7.57 13.57
C SER A 73 25.64 6.23 13.10
N LYS A 74 25.16 5.08 13.59
CA LYS A 74 25.77 3.77 13.32
C LYS A 74 24.88 2.92 12.41
N SER A 75 25.44 2.57 11.25
CA SER A 75 24.86 1.76 10.17
C SER A 75 24.07 0.52 10.65
N PRO A 76 23.10 0.00 9.86
CA PRO A 76 22.34 -1.23 10.15
C PRO A 76 23.19 -2.41 10.66
N LEU A 77 24.42 -2.55 10.15
CA LEU A 77 25.40 -3.56 10.58
C LEU A 77 25.83 -3.45 12.04
N ALA A 78 26.03 -2.22 12.52
CA ALA A 78 26.44 -1.98 13.90
C ALA A 78 25.30 -2.30 14.88
N MET A 79 24.06 -2.10 14.44
CA MET A 79 22.89 -2.49 15.21
C MET A 79 22.75 -4.01 15.26
N LEU A 80 22.91 -4.71 14.13
CA LEU A 80 22.95 -6.19 14.11
C LEU A 80 24.04 -6.77 15.00
N SER A 81 25.23 -6.14 15.06
CA SER A 81 26.28 -6.60 15.97
C SER A 81 25.90 -6.46 17.44
N VAL A 82 25.24 -5.35 17.83
CA VAL A 82 24.75 -5.19 19.21
C VAL A 82 23.72 -6.27 19.55
N PHE A 83 22.83 -6.60 18.59
CA PHE A 83 21.85 -7.67 18.79
C PHE A 83 22.50 -9.04 19.01
N LEU A 84 23.53 -9.34 18.23
CA LEU A 84 24.31 -10.58 18.37
C LEU A 84 25.13 -10.64 19.64
N ASP A 85 25.79 -9.55 19.99
CA ASP A 85 26.63 -9.49 21.18
C ASP A 85 25.77 -9.76 22.41
N ALA A 86 24.56 -9.21 22.49
CA ALA A 86 23.64 -9.54 23.57
C ALA A 86 23.04 -10.96 23.50
N ALA A 87 22.87 -11.54 22.31
CA ALA A 87 22.52 -12.97 22.17
C ALA A 87 23.68 -13.90 22.59
N LYS A 88 24.93 -13.48 22.36
CA LYS A 88 26.18 -14.19 22.72
C LYS A 88 26.59 -13.96 24.17
N GLU A 89 26.35 -12.79 24.75
CA GLU A 89 26.63 -12.43 26.15
C GLU A 89 25.76 -13.21 27.14
N ALA A 90 24.64 -13.77 26.66
CA ALA A 90 23.94 -14.83 27.37
C ALA A 90 24.78 -16.13 27.53
N ASP A 91 25.95 -16.23 26.88
CA ASP A 91 26.76 -17.46 26.81
C ASP A 91 28.30 -17.28 26.96
N LYS A 92 28.80 -16.12 27.44
CA LYS A 92 30.07 -15.91 28.22
C LYS A 92 30.73 -14.53 27.98
N LYS A 93 31.48 -14.11 29.01
CA LYS A 93 32.19 -12.83 29.18
C LYS A 93 33.62 -12.78 28.62
N ASP A 94 33.99 -11.54 28.24
CA ASP A 94 35.32 -10.89 28.20
C ASP A 94 36.34 -11.31 27.12
N ILE A 95 37.29 -10.49 26.62
CA ILE A 95 37.64 -9.04 26.59
C ILE A 95 38.69 -8.90 25.44
N GLY A 96 38.87 -7.72 24.80
CA GLY A 96 40.17 -7.36 24.21
C GLY A 96 40.15 -6.35 23.05
N PHE A 97 40.86 -5.22 23.21
CA PHE A 97 40.59 -3.90 22.59
C PHE A 97 41.57 -3.41 21.49
N VAL A 98 42.58 -4.15 21.02
CA VAL A 98 43.69 -3.54 20.22
C VAL A 98 43.73 -3.91 18.72
N LEU A 99 42.74 -4.64 18.18
CA LEU A 99 42.68 -5.05 16.76
C LEU A 99 41.65 -4.25 15.91
N GLY A 100 41.35 -3.01 16.34
CA GLY A 100 40.22 -2.16 15.93
C GLY A 100 39.70 -2.34 14.50
N GLU A 101 40.34 -1.82 13.47
CA GLU A 101 39.69 -1.65 12.15
C GLU A 101 39.62 -2.91 11.27
N LEU A 102 40.64 -3.77 11.28
CA LEU A 102 40.60 -5.04 10.55
C LEU A 102 39.71 -6.06 11.27
N ASN A 103 39.76 -6.11 12.61
CA ASN A 103 38.74 -6.87 13.33
C ASN A 103 37.37 -6.24 13.17
N LEU A 104 37.20 -4.94 12.99
CA LEU A 104 35.85 -4.40 12.82
C LEU A 104 35.23 -4.90 11.52
N LEU A 105 35.97 -4.97 10.42
CA LEU A 105 35.44 -5.54 9.16
C LEU A 105 35.27 -7.06 9.25
N GLN A 106 36.24 -7.76 9.84
CA GLN A 106 36.17 -9.20 10.01
C GLN A 106 35.07 -9.61 11.00
N ARG A 107 35.00 -8.97 12.18
CA ARG A 107 33.89 -9.08 13.13
C ARG A 107 32.58 -8.67 12.50
N ARG A 108 32.49 -7.63 11.65
CA ARG A 108 31.24 -7.31 10.94
C ARG A 108 30.80 -8.46 10.04
N LYS A 109 31.72 -9.08 9.29
CA LYS A 109 31.41 -10.21 8.42
C LYS A 109 31.03 -11.47 9.21
N GLU A 110 31.76 -11.76 10.28
CA GLU A 110 31.47 -12.83 11.24
C GLU A 110 30.13 -12.58 11.93
N ASN A 111 29.84 -11.35 12.33
CA ASN A 111 28.57 -10.96 12.92
C ASN A 111 27.40 -11.15 11.94
N ILE A 112 27.49 -10.69 10.69
CA ILE A 112 26.42 -10.96 9.71
C ILE A 112 26.20 -12.46 9.54
N ARG A 113 27.29 -13.24 9.47
CA ARG A 113 27.21 -14.70 9.35
C ARG A 113 26.54 -15.32 10.57
N ASP A 114 26.97 -14.95 11.76
CA ASP A 114 26.42 -15.44 13.03
C ASP A 114 24.95 -15.03 13.18
N PHE A 115 24.58 -13.83 12.73
CA PHE A 115 23.19 -13.37 12.73
C PHE A 115 22.34 -14.21 11.81
N LYS A 116 22.81 -14.46 10.58
CA LYS A 116 22.11 -15.35 9.65
C LYS A 116 21.95 -16.76 10.24
N ILE A 117 22.99 -17.30 10.88
CA ILE A 117 22.94 -18.63 11.53
C ILE A 117 21.92 -18.64 12.68
N GLN A 118 21.98 -17.68 13.59
CA GLN A 118 21.06 -17.60 14.72
C GLN A 118 19.61 -17.37 14.27
N LEU A 119 19.41 -16.50 13.28
CA LEU A 119 18.10 -16.25 12.70
C LEU A 119 17.58 -17.51 11.99
N ALA A 120 18.41 -18.20 11.21
CA ALA A 120 18.05 -19.48 10.59
C ALA A 120 17.67 -20.53 11.65
N ASP A 121 18.37 -20.61 12.78
CA ASP A 121 18.02 -21.52 13.88
C ASP A 121 16.67 -21.19 14.50
N VAL A 122 16.35 -19.91 14.68
CA VAL A 122 15.03 -19.47 15.17
C VAL A 122 13.95 -19.80 14.15
N VAL A 123 14.18 -19.47 12.88
CA VAL A 123 13.28 -19.74 11.76
C VAL A 123 13.03 -21.24 11.61
N ASN A 124 14.06 -22.08 11.69
CA ASN A 124 13.94 -23.54 11.62
C ASN A 124 13.09 -24.11 12.77
N LYS A 125 13.21 -23.57 13.99
CA LYS A 125 12.41 -23.98 15.15
C LYS A 125 10.92 -23.63 14.98
N ILE A 126 10.63 -22.51 14.33
CA ILE A 126 9.25 -22.05 14.07
C ILE A 126 8.64 -22.80 12.89
N ARG A 127 9.37 -22.85 11.78
CA ARG A 127 8.83 -23.25 10.48
C ARG A 127 8.50 -24.73 10.39
N LYS A 128 9.16 -25.59 11.17
CA LYS A 128 8.97 -27.06 11.16
C LYS A 128 8.91 -27.66 9.75
N GLY A 129 9.75 -27.16 8.84
CA GLY A 129 9.81 -27.57 7.43
C GLY A 129 8.95 -26.76 6.45
N LYS A 130 8.16 -25.78 6.90
CA LYS A 130 7.42 -24.83 6.06
C LYS A 130 8.21 -23.55 5.78
N ASN A 131 7.64 -22.63 5.02
CA ASN A 131 8.18 -21.27 4.87
C ASN A 131 7.44 -20.29 5.80
N ILE A 132 8.13 -19.21 6.16
CA ILE A 132 7.59 -18.06 6.88
C ILE A 132 7.48 -16.91 5.87
N TYR A 133 6.26 -16.54 5.51
CA TYR A 133 5.97 -15.48 4.56
C TYR A 133 5.86 -14.13 5.27
N ILE A 134 6.72 -13.19 4.90
CA ILE A 134 6.71 -11.82 5.40
C ILE A 134 6.17 -10.90 4.31
N MET A 135 4.94 -10.44 4.49
CA MET A 135 4.23 -9.55 3.56
C MET A 135 4.51 -8.10 3.92
N VAL A 136 5.41 -7.43 3.19
CA VAL A 136 5.77 -6.01 3.35
C VAL A 136 4.91 -5.14 2.42
N ASP A 137 3.98 -4.37 2.98
CA ASP A 137 3.05 -3.51 2.24
C ASP A 137 3.38 -2.02 2.41
N ASP A 138 2.82 -1.17 1.53
CA ASP A 138 2.89 0.30 1.57
C ASP A 138 4.29 0.93 1.51
N LEU A 139 5.30 0.19 1.05
CA LEU A 139 6.67 0.69 0.93
C LEU A 139 6.77 1.86 -0.05
N ASP A 140 5.99 1.87 -1.12
CA ASP A 140 5.94 2.90 -2.16
C ASP A 140 5.26 4.21 -1.76
N VAL A 141 4.59 4.22 -0.60
CA VAL A 141 4.01 5.42 0.04
C VAL A 141 5.04 6.11 0.95
N CYS A 142 6.10 5.40 1.36
CA CYS A 142 7.10 5.92 2.28
C CYS A 142 8.02 6.98 1.65
N ARG A 143 8.70 7.76 2.50
CA ARG A 143 9.71 8.74 2.08
C ARG A 143 10.89 8.03 1.39
N PRO A 144 11.50 8.59 0.32
CA PRO A 144 12.57 7.93 -0.42
C PRO A 144 13.73 7.39 0.43
N LYS A 145 14.17 8.15 1.43
CA LYS A 145 15.19 7.71 2.38
C LYS A 145 14.78 6.47 3.17
N PHE A 146 13.56 6.47 3.71
CA PHE A 146 13.03 5.33 4.47
C PHE A 146 12.98 4.06 3.63
N ILE A 147 12.55 4.16 2.36
CA ILE A 147 12.50 3.02 1.44
C ILE A 147 13.86 2.34 1.33
N VAL A 148 14.91 3.13 1.06
CA VAL A 148 16.26 2.61 0.87
C VAL A 148 16.84 2.10 2.19
N ASP A 149 16.66 2.84 3.28
CA ASP A 149 17.13 2.42 4.60
C ASP A 149 16.43 1.11 5.04
N PHE A 150 15.14 0.91 4.73
CA PHE A 150 14.41 -0.32 5.00
C PHE A 150 14.95 -1.50 4.18
N LEU A 151 15.11 -1.36 2.86
CA LEU A 151 15.66 -2.41 2.00
C LEU A 151 17.08 -2.79 2.42
N GLU A 152 17.92 -1.79 2.74
CA GLU A 152 19.27 -2.00 3.26
C GLU A 152 19.29 -2.66 4.64
N SER A 153 18.24 -2.47 5.44
CA SER A 153 18.09 -3.10 6.76
C SER A 153 17.74 -4.57 6.66
N ILE A 154 16.80 -4.94 5.78
CA ILE A 154 16.35 -6.32 5.64
C ILE A 154 17.28 -7.19 4.76
N LYS A 155 18.21 -6.59 4.00
CA LYS A 155 19.05 -7.32 3.02
C LYS A 155 19.81 -8.51 3.58
N TYR A 156 20.16 -8.48 4.86
CA TYR A 156 20.87 -9.57 5.53
C TYR A 156 19.95 -10.74 5.92
N MET A 157 18.63 -10.54 5.90
CA MET A 157 17.59 -11.54 6.19
C MET A 157 16.99 -12.15 4.93
N LEU A 158 17.12 -11.49 3.77
CA LEU A 158 16.56 -11.95 2.48
C LEU A 158 17.10 -13.33 2.05
N ASP A 159 18.31 -13.66 2.49
CA ASP A 159 19.04 -14.90 2.13
C ASP A 159 19.04 -15.90 3.30
N VAL A 160 18.05 -15.84 4.20
CA VAL A 160 17.87 -16.82 5.27
C VAL A 160 16.84 -17.85 4.83
N GLU A 161 17.28 -19.11 4.75
CA GLU A 161 16.43 -20.21 4.32
C GLU A 161 15.16 -20.33 5.17
N GLY A 162 14.01 -20.47 4.49
CA GLY A 162 12.71 -20.57 5.12
C GLY A 162 12.04 -19.23 5.43
N LEU A 163 12.72 -18.09 5.23
CA LEU A 163 12.07 -16.76 5.18
C LEU A 163 11.78 -16.39 3.73
N VAL A 164 10.53 -16.00 3.44
CA VAL A 164 10.10 -15.55 2.12
C VAL A 164 9.54 -14.14 2.25
N PHE A 165 10.23 -13.15 1.69
CA PHE A 165 9.79 -11.76 1.68
C PHE A 165 8.95 -11.48 0.44
N ILE A 166 7.73 -11.01 0.63
CA ILE A 166 6.83 -10.58 -0.44
C ILE A 166 6.59 -9.09 -0.24
N ILE A 167 7.16 -8.28 -1.14
CA ILE A 167 7.08 -6.82 -1.09
C ILE A 167 6.09 -6.36 -2.16
N SER A 168 4.96 -5.76 -1.75
CA SER A 168 4.05 -5.10 -2.69
C SER A 168 4.52 -3.68 -2.98
N VAL A 169 4.53 -3.33 -4.26
CA VAL A 169 4.82 -1.97 -4.73
C VAL A 169 3.87 -1.64 -5.87
N SER A 170 3.34 -0.42 -5.92
CA SER A 170 2.60 0.04 -7.09
C SER A 170 3.55 0.30 -8.25
N GLN A 171 3.25 -0.25 -9.42
CA GLN A 171 3.99 0.07 -10.64
C GLN A 171 3.77 1.52 -11.08
N ASP A 172 2.59 2.06 -10.82
CA ASP A 172 2.21 3.42 -11.23
C ASP A 172 2.96 4.46 -10.39
N LYS A 173 3.32 4.11 -9.15
CA LYS A 173 4.19 4.92 -8.29
C LYS A 173 5.63 4.46 -8.47
N SER A 174 6.32 5.02 -9.46
CA SER A 174 7.78 4.85 -9.66
C SER A 174 8.66 5.30 -8.46
N ASN A 175 8.07 5.59 -7.30
CA ASN A 175 8.73 6.09 -6.10
C ASN A 175 9.79 5.14 -5.55
N VAL A 176 9.53 3.84 -5.50
CA VAL A 176 10.50 2.87 -4.96
C VAL A 176 11.74 2.80 -5.84
N GLN A 177 11.55 2.58 -7.15
CA GLN A 177 12.67 2.51 -8.10
C GLN A 177 13.43 3.84 -8.16
N ARG A 178 12.71 4.98 -8.15
CA ARG A 178 13.32 6.31 -8.12
C ARG A 178 14.15 6.50 -6.86
N ALA A 179 13.60 6.20 -5.68
CA ALA A 179 14.29 6.31 -4.40
C ALA A 179 15.60 5.51 -4.39
N ILE A 180 15.55 4.24 -4.81
CA ILE A 180 16.73 3.37 -4.91
C ILE A 180 17.76 3.99 -5.86
N SER A 181 17.35 4.37 -7.08
CA SER A 181 18.28 4.90 -8.09
C SER A 181 18.91 6.24 -7.68
N THR A 182 18.16 7.09 -6.96
CA THR A 182 18.65 8.39 -6.49
C THR A 182 19.65 8.25 -5.35
N ILE A 183 19.41 7.32 -4.41
CA ILE A 183 20.22 7.23 -3.19
C ILE A 183 21.38 6.25 -3.33
N LEU A 184 21.17 5.08 -3.93
CA LEU A 184 22.21 4.06 -4.12
C LEU A 184 22.94 4.19 -5.46
N GLY A 185 22.34 4.92 -6.42
CA GLY A 185 22.87 5.15 -7.75
C GLY A 185 22.12 4.40 -8.85
N PRO A 186 22.34 4.76 -10.13
CA PRO A 186 21.51 4.33 -11.26
C PRO A 186 21.59 2.83 -11.56
N ASN A 187 22.62 2.15 -11.06
CA ASN A 187 22.81 0.71 -11.25
C ASN A 187 21.96 -0.15 -10.28
N PHE A 188 21.35 0.48 -9.26
CA PHE A 188 20.53 -0.22 -8.28
C PHE A 188 19.05 -0.15 -8.64
N SER A 189 18.35 -1.25 -8.38
CA SER A 189 16.91 -1.35 -8.58
C SER A 189 16.29 -2.22 -7.50
N LEU A 190 14.96 -2.32 -7.48
CA LEU A 190 14.29 -3.26 -6.59
C LEU A 190 14.74 -4.72 -6.84
N LYS A 191 15.18 -5.05 -8.07
CA LYS A 191 15.75 -6.36 -8.42
C LYS A 191 17.07 -6.64 -7.72
N SER A 192 17.76 -5.62 -7.20
CA SER A 192 18.96 -5.81 -6.37
C SER A 192 18.62 -6.41 -4.99
N PHE A 193 17.34 -6.41 -4.59
CA PHE A 193 16.83 -6.91 -3.31
C PHE A 193 15.78 -8.01 -3.48
N THR A 194 15.48 -8.47 -4.71
CA THR A 194 14.41 -9.44 -4.97
C THR A 194 14.85 -10.45 -6.02
N ASP A 195 14.58 -11.73 -5.76
CA ASP A 195 14.89 -12.81 -6.71
C ASP A 195 13.88 -12.86 -7.88
N LEU A 196 12.64 -12.46 -7.62
CA LEU A 196 11.53 -12.53 -8.56
C LEU A 196 10.66 -11.28 -8.48
N SER A 197 10.19 -10.81 -9.64
CA SER A 197 9.17 -9.77 -9.75
C SER A 197 7.95 -10.35 -10.45
N LEU A 198 6.79 -10.27 -9.79
CA LEU A 198 5.51 -10.68 -10.35
C LEU A 198 4.65 -9.45 -10.62
N HIS A 199 3.90 -9.49 -11.72
CA HIS A 199 2.90 -8.49 -12.05
C HIS A 199 1.52 -9.06 -11.80
N LEU A 200 0.75 -8.41 -10.95
CA LEU A 200 -0.63 -8.79 -10.73
C LEU A 200 -1.43 -8.46 -12.00
N PRO A 201 -2.24 -9.39 -12.51
CA PRO A 201 -3.06 -9.12 -13.68
C PRO A 201 -4.04 -7.98 -13.34
N LYS A 202 -4.18 -7.02 -14.27
CA LYS A 202 -5.24 -6.02 -14.16
C LYS A 202 -6.57 -6.70 -14.44
N GLU A 203 -7.47 -6.73 -13.46
CA GLU A 203 -8.85 -7.14 -13.71
C GLU A 203 -9.53 -6.10 -14.63
N PRO A 204 -10.39 -6.53 -15.57
CA PRO A 204 -11.18 -5.59 -16.36
C PRO A 204 -12.00 -4.67 -15.46
N THR A 205 -11.92 -3.36 -15.71
CA THR A 205 -12.62 -2.31 -14.94
C THR A 205 -14.11 -2.62 -14.80
N GLU A 206 -14.74 -3.11 -15.87
CA GLU A 206 -16.13 -3.56 -15.86
C GLU A 206 -16.42 -4.61 -14.78
N ARG A 207 -15.59 -5.67 -14.69
CA ARG A 207 -15.81 -6.76 -13.72
C ARG A 207 -15.72 -6.24 -12.29
N PHE A 208 -14.75 -5.37 -12.02
CA PHE A 208 -14.57 -4.73 -10.72
C PHE A 208 -15.79 -3.86 -10.35
N ILE A 209 -16.26 -3.02 -11.28
CA ILE A 209 -17.45 -2.17 -11.08
C ILE A 209 -18.68 -3.04 -10.76
N ARG A 210 -18.95 -4.06 -11.58
CA ARG A 210 -20.11 -4.95 -11.39
C ARG A 210 -20.09 -5.59 -10.00
N LYS A 211 -18.93 -6.07 -9.55
CA LYS A 211 -18.74 -6.65 -8.21
C LYS A 211 -19.02 -5.65 -7.09
N LEU A 212 -18.53 -4.42 -7.20
CA LEU A 212 -18.81 -3.38 -6.20
C LEU A 212 -20.32 -3.09 -6.07
N PHE A 213 -21.02 -3.06 -7.20
CA PHE A 213 -22.46 -2.82 -7.23
C PHE A 213 -23.31 -3.99 -6.71
N GLU A 214 -22.78 -5.21 -6.54
CA GLU A 214 -23.52 -6.33 -5.95
C GLU A 214 -24.09 -5.96 -4.57
N SER A 215 -23.29 -5.31 -3.74
CA SER A 215 -23.61 -4.87 -2.38
C SER A 215 -24.42 -3.57 -2.28
N VAL A 216 -24.75 -2.94 -3.42
CA VAL A 216 -25.46 -1.66 -3.49
C VAL A 216 -26.96 -1.91 -3.71
N GLU A 217 -27.78 -1.45 -2.78
CA GLU A 217 -29.24 -1.56 -2.84
C GLU A 217 -29.82 -0.43 -3.70
N LEU A 218 -30.31 -0.77 -4.89
CA LEU A 218 -30.93 0.15 -5.84
C LEU A 218 -32.14 -0.52 -6.51
N PRO A 219 -33.14 0.24 -6.97
CA PRO A 219 -34.24 -0.32 -7.76
C PRO A 219 -33.71 -1.08 -8.98
N LYS A 220 -34.15 -2.33 -9.21
CA LYS A 220 -33.57 -3.24 -10.23
C LYS A 220 -33.38 -2.60 -11.61
N LYS A 221 -34.39 -1.88 -12.12
CA LYS A 221 -34.32 -1.20 -13.43
C LYS A 221 -33.30 -0.05 -13.45
N SER A 222 -33.21 0.71 -12.36
CA SER A 222 -32.26 1.82 -12.25
C SER A 222 -30.84 1.31 -12.03
N LYS A 223 -30.67 0.20 -11.30
CA LYS A 223 -29.37 -0.41 -11.00
C LYS A 223 -28.62 -0.82 -12.27
N SER A 224 -29.28 -1.50 -13.21
CA SER A 224 -28.63 -1.90 -14.46
C SER A 224 -28.17 -0.69 -15.28
N LEU A 225 -29.03 0.32 -15.41
CA LEU A 225 -28.70 1.56 -16.14
C LEU A 225 -27.57 2.34 -15.48
N ILE A 226 -27.54 2.43 -14.14
CA ILE A 226 -26.43 3.06 -13.41
C ILE A 226 -25.14 2.32 -13.68
N ILE A 227 -25.12 0.99 -13.61
CA ILE A 227 -23.90 0.20 -13.83
C ILE A 227 -23.38 0.41 -15.25
N ASP A 228 -24.23 0.33 -16.27
CA ASP A 228 -23.81 0.48 -17.66
C ASP A 228 -23.28 1.90 -17.94
N SER A 229 -23.97 2.94 -17.45
CA SER A 229 -23.49 4.33 -17.50
C SER A 229 -22.17 4.50 -16.74
N PHE A 230 -22.03 3.87 -15.57
CA PHE A 230 -20.84 3.99 -14.74
C PHE A 230 -19.62 3.37 -15.42
N ILE A 231 -19.77 2.19 -16.03
CA ILE A 231 -18.70 1.55 -16.81
C ILE A 231 -18.24 2.48 -17.93
N PHE A 232 -19.18 3.00 -18.72
CA PHE A 232 -18.89 3.93 -19.81
C PHE A 232 -18.09 5.15 -19.34
N TYR A 233 -18.57 5.85 -18.30
CA TYR A 233 -17.87 7.03 -17.78
C TYR A 233 -16.55 6.67 -17.09
N ALA A 234 -16.48 5.54 -16.40
CA ALA A 234 -15.24 5.10 -15.74
C ALA A 234 -14.10 4.88 -16.74
N GLU A 235 -14.41 4.29 -17.89
CA GLU A 235 -13.47 4.10 -18.99
C GLU A 235 -13.15 5.42 -19.68
N SER A 236 -14.17 6.23 -19.98
CA SER A 236 -14.01 7.50 -20.70
C SER A 236 -13.17 8.53 -19.92
N PHE A 237 -13.32 8.57 -18.59
CA PHE A 237 -12.52 9.40 -17.69
C PHE A 237 -11.24 8.71 -17.20
N SER A 238 -10.97 7.46 -17.61
CA SER A 238 -9.82 6.66 -17.15
C SER A 238 -9.68 6.64 -15.62
N LEU A 239 -10.77 6.36 -14.92
CA LEU A 239 -10.81 6.41 -13.46
C LEU A 239 -9.90 5.38 -12.82
N SER A 240 -9.24 5.78 -11.73
CA SER A 240 -8.52 4.84 -10.86
C SER A 240 -9.51 3.96 -10.09
N LEU A 241 -9.06 2.78 -9.65
CA LEU A 241 -9.89 1.87 -8.82
C LEU A 241 -10.39 2.56 -7.54
N GLN A 242 -9.58 3.45 -6.95
CA GLN A 242 -9.97 4.24 -5.78
C GLN A 242 -11.08 5.26 -6.10
N ALA A 243 -10.98 5.95 -7.25
CA ALA A 243 -12.02 6.88 -7.70
C ALA A 243 -13.33 6.13 -7.98
N ILE A 244 -13.25 4.94 -8.59
CA ILE A 244 -14.39 4.04 -8.80
C ILE A 244 -15.05 3.67 -7.47
N GLU A 245 -14.29 3.16 -6.49
CA GLU A 245 -14.82 2.80 -5.17
C GLU A 245 -15.48 3.98 -4.47
N TYR A 246 -14.85 5.16 -4.52
CA TYR A 246 -15.39 6.38 -3.95
C TYR A 246 -16.72 6.78 -4.60
N CYS A 247 -16.80 6.78 -5.93
CA CYS A 247 -18.03 7.10 -6.66
C CYS A 247 -19.14 6.09 -6.39
N VAL A 248 -18.84 4.78 -6.33
CA VAL A 248 -19.85 3.75 -5.99
C VAL A 248 -20.36 3.93 -4.57
N LYS A 249 -19.49 4.21 -3.60
CA LYS A 249 -19.90 4.56 -2.22
C LYS A 249 -20.80 5.79 -2.20
N LYS A 250 -20.46 6.81 -2.98
CA LYS A 250 -21.27 8.02 -3.11
C LYS A 250 -22.65 7.74 -3.71
N ILE A 251 -22.73 6.94 -4.78
CA ILE A 251 -23.99 6.49 -5.36
C ILE A 251 -24.84 5.73 -4.33
N LYS A 252 -24.22 4.84 -3.54
CA LYS A 252 -24.91 4.09 -2.48
C LYS A 252 -25.56 5.01 -1.44
N LEU A 253 -24.92 6.11 -1.08
CA LEU A 253 -25.38 7.04 -0.04
C LEU A 253 -26.36 8.11 -0.56
N CYS A 254 -26.15 8.57 -1.79
CA CYS A 254 -26.79 9.75 -2.36
C CYS A 254 -27.86 9.43 -3.40
N TYR A 255 -28.27 8.17 -3.59
CA TYR A 255 -29.18 7.82 -4.66
C TYR A 255 -30.53 8.54 -4.53
N VAL A 256 -30.89 9.27 -5.59
CA VAL A 256 -32.19 9.94 -5.76
C VAL A 256 -32.89 9.34 -6.95
N LYS A 257 -34.23 9.26 -6.91
CA LYS A 257 -35.05 8.80 -8.03
C LYS A 257 -35.10 9.85 -9.16
N VAL A 258 -33.98 9.99 -9.86
CA VAL A 258 -33.78 10.84 -11.03
C VAL A 258 -33.29 9.98 -12.21
N ASP A 259 -33.03 10.60 -13.36
CA ASP A 259 -32.47 9.89 -14.51
C ASP A 259 -31.16 9.17 -14.13
N PRO A 260 -31.08 7.83 -14.27
CA PRO A 260 -29.91 7.03 -13.89
C PRO A 260 -28.61 7.47 -14.55
N ASN A 261 -28.67 7.85 -15.83
CA ASN A 261 -27.48 8.21 -16.61
C ASN A 261 -26.94 9.55 -16.14
N LEU A 262 -27.81 10.56 -16.03
CA LEU A 262 -27.49 11.87 -15.50
C LEU A 262 -26.94 11.82 -14.07
N PHE A 263 -27.58 11.06 -13.19
CA PHE A 263 -27.12 10.90 -11.81
C PHE A 263 -25.70 10.36 -11.75
N THR A 264 -25.45 9.27 -12.50
CA THR A 264 -24.14 8.61 -12.54
C THR A 264 -23.06 9.55 -13.08
N PHE A 265 -23.37 10.27 -14.17
CA PHE A 265 -22.47 11.26 -14.75
C PHE A 265 -22.09 12.36 -13.76
N LEU A 266 -23.08 12.94 -13.06
CA LEU A 266 -22.85 14.04 -12.12
C LEU A 266 -22.03 13.61 -10.91
N VAL A 267 -22.27 12.40 -10.36
CA VAL A 267 -21.46 11.86 -9.26
C VAL A 267 -20.00 11.69 -9.68
N ILE A 268 -19.76 11.14 -10.87
CA ILE A 268 -18.41 10.92 -11.40
C ILE A 268 -17.73 12.26 -11.69
N LEU A 269 -18.41 13.16 -12.42
CA LEU A 269 -17.86 14.46 -12.79
C LEU A 269 -17.44 15.27 -11.56
N GLN A 270 -18.29 15.31 -10.53
CA GLN A 270 -17.94 16.03 -9.30
C GLN A 270 -16.74 15.40 -8.56
N SER A 271 -16.59 14.07 -8.62
CA SER A 271 -15.51 13.38 -7.92
C SER A 271 -14.16 13.52 -8.63
N VAL A 272 -14.18 13.78 -9.93
CA VAL A 272 -12.98 13.78 -10.80
C VAL A 272 -12.57 15.19 -11.19
N ASN A 273 -13.53 16.07 -11.42
CA ASN A 273 -13.29 17.44 -11.86
C ASN A 273 -14.36 18.37 -11.28
N THR A 274 -14.15 18.79 -10.03
CA THR A 274 -15.04 19.70 -9.30
C THR A 274 -15.22 21.04 -10.03
N ASP A 275 -14.17 21.55 -10.68
CA ASP A 275 -14.23 22.82 -11.40
C ASP A 275 -15.19 22.73 -12.60
N LEU A 276 -15.09 21.66 -13.37
CA LEU A 276 -15.96 21.41 -14.51
C LEU A 276 -17.40 21.09 -14.09
N TYR A 277 -17.56 20.44 -12.93
CA TYR A 277 -18.86 20.25 -12.30
C TYR A 277 -19.52 21.59 -11.93
N GLU A 278 -18.79 22.52 -11.31
CA GLU A 278 -19.33 23.85 -10.99
C GLU A 278 -19.58 24.68 -12.25
N GLU A 279 -18.69 24.61 -13.25
CA GLU A 279 -18.89 25.30 -14.54
C GLU A 279 -20.13 24.79 -15.27
N LEU A 280 -20.52 23.53 -15.08
CA LEU A 280 -21.77 22.99 -15.63
C LEU A 280 -23.01 23.74 -15.10
N TYR A 281 -22.98 24.28 -13.88
CA TYR A 281 -24.09 25.09 -13.33
C TYR A 281 -24.02 26.56 -13.74
N LEU A 282 -22.81 27.09 -13.95
CA LEU A 282 -22.59 28.50 -14.27
C LEU A 282 -22.70 28.79 -15.77
N SER A 283 -22.19 27.88 -16.61
CA SER A 283 -22.10 28.04 -18.07
C SER A 283 -22.18 26.67 -18.76
N PRO A 284 -23.38 26.07 -18.84
CA PRO A 284 -23.55 24.69 -19.28
C PRO A 284 -23.00 24.38 -20.68
N GLN A 285 -23.20 25.29 -21.64
CA GLN A 285 -22.72 25.11 -23.02
C GLN A 285 -21.19 24.99 -23.09
N LYS A 286 -20.51 25.90 -22.39
CA LYS A 286 -19.04 25.91 -22.31
C LYS A 286 -18.48 24.69 -21.58
N ALA A 287 -19.16 24.25 -20.52
CA ALA A 287 -18.78 23.03 -19.80
C ALA A 287 -18.93 21.79 -20.69
N LEU A 288 -20.04 21.68 -21.43
CA LEU A 288 -20.28 20.58 -22.37
C LEU A 288 -19.21 20.51 -23.46
N GLU A 289 -18.84 21.64 -24.07
CA GLU A 289 -17.75 21.69 -25.07
C GLU A 289 -16.42 21.19 -24.49
N LYS A 290 -16.09 21.60 -23.25
CA LYS A 290 -14.89 21.12 -22.55
C LYS A 290 -14.94 19.62 -22.28
N ILE A 291 -16.09 19.11 -21.82
CA ILE A 291 -16.29 17.67 -21.57
C ILE A 291 -16.12 16.89 -22.87
N GLU A 292 -16.69 17.36 -23.97
CA GLU A 292 -16.57 16.71 -25.29
C GLU A 292 -15.12 16.71 -25.80
N SER A 293 -14.37 17.79 -25.55
CA SER A 293 -12.97 17.86 -25.94
C SER A 293 -12.05 16.99 -25.09
N ALA A 294 -12.42 16.73 -23.83
CA ALA A 294 -11.60 16.02 -22.85
C ALA A 294 -11.88 14.51 -22.82
N LEU A 295 -13.11 14.11 -23.09
CA LEU A 295 -13.47 12.70 -23.21
C LEU A 295 -13.06 12.21 -24.60
N VAL A 296 -12.33 11.09 -24.66
CA VAL A 296 -12.12 10.34 -25.91
C VAL A 296 -13.44 9.66 -26.27
N LEU A 297 -14.44 10.44 -26.69
CA LEU A 297 -15.77 9.95 -27.03
C LEU A 297 -15.73 9.36 -28.43
N ASN A 298 -15.60 8.04 -28.49
CA ASN A 298 -16.18 7.31 -29.61
C ASN A 298 -17.71 7.40 -29.46
N SER A 299 -18.33 8.43 -30.06
CA SER A 299 -19.76 8.57 -30.41
C SER A 299 -20.73 7.51 -29.85
N SER A 300 -20.81 7.39 -28.52
CA SER A 300 -21.62 6.38 -27.85
C SER A 300 -23.03 6.93 -27.62
N LYS A 301 -24.01 6.04 -27.75
CA LYS A 301 -25.43 6.32 -27.55
C LYS A 301 -25.73 6.85 -26.14
N GLU A 302 -24.90 6.50 -25.16
CA GLU A 302 -24.99 6.92 -23.76
C GLU A 302 -24.64 8.40 -23.59
N TRP A 303 -23.61 8.90 -24.30
CA TRP A 303 -23.26 10.33 -24.31
C TRP A 303 -24.33 11.17 -24.98
N GLU A 304 -24.81 10.77 -26.16
CA GLU A 304 -25.85 11.52 -26.88
C GLU A 304 -27.15 11.64 -26.07
N LYS A 305 -27.57 10.56 -25.40
CA LYS A 305 -28.71 10.60 -24.49
C LYS A 305 -28.49 11.55 -23.31
N LEU A 306 -27.29 11.55 -22.73
CA LEU A 306 -26.94 12.47 -21.66
C LEU A 306 -26.96 13.91 -22.15
N LYS A 307 -26.35 14.20 -23.30
CA LYS A 307 -26.29 15.54 -23.90
C LYS A 307 -27.69 16.11 -24.14
N ILE A 308 -28.57 15.32 -24.75
CA ILE A 308 -29.99 15.72 -24.95
C ILE A 308 -30.66 16.00 -23.59
N SER A 309 -30.42 15.15 -22.59
CA SER A 309 -30.98 15.34 -21.24
C SER A 309 -30.48 16.63 -20.60
N LEU A 310 -29.17 16.89 -20.65
CA LEU A 310 -28.54 18.10 -20.13
C LEU A 310 -29.04 19.35 -20.87
N GLU A 311 -29.03 19.35 -22.20
CA GLU A 311 -29.55 20.48 -23.00
C GLU A 311 -31.03 20.78 -22.72
N THR A 312 -31.85 19.74 -22.52
CA THR A 312 -33.26 19.90 -22.16
C THR A 312 -33.39 20.55 -20.79
N ILE A 313 -32.60 20.12 -19.82
CA ILE A 313 -32.61 20.69 -18.46
C ILE A 313 -32.20 22.16 -18.48
N PHE A 314 -31.17 22.52 -19.24
CA PHE A 314 -30.65 23.89 -19.27
C PHE A 314 -31.50 24.85 -20.11
N LYS A 315 -32.29 24.36 -21.08
CA LYS A 315 -33.23 25.18 -21.86
C LYS A 315 -34.49 25.57 -21.07
N GLU A 316 -34.93 24.73 -20.12
CA GLU A 316 -36.14 24.98 -19.34
C GLU A 316 -35.83 25.75 -18.03
N LYS A 317 -35.96 27.09 -18.05
CA LYS A 317 -35.70 27.94 -16.87
C LYS A 317 -36.49 27.56 -15.60
N GLU A 318 -37.63 26.87 -15.71
CA GLU A 318 -38.40 26.36 -14.57
C GLU A 318 -39.15 25.05 -14.92
N SER A 319 -38.49 23.90 -14.93
CA SER A 319 -39.18 22.60 -15.03
C SER A 319 -38.86 21.64 -13.89
N LYS A 320 -39.65 20.55 -13.81
CA LYS A 320 -39.43 19.41 -12.89
C LYS A 320 -38.00 18.88 -12.96
N THR A 321 -37.31 19.02 -14.10
CA THR A 321 -35.96 18.49 -14.33
C THR A 321 -34.86 19.40 -13.77
N ASN A 322 -35.12 20.71 -13.69
CA ASN A 322 -34.24 21.67 -13.00
C ASN A 322 -34.27 21.46 -11.47
N LYS A 323 -35.42 21.01 -10.94
CA LYS A 323 -35.50 20.50 -9.55
C LYS A 323 -34.63 19.25 -9.35
N SER A 324 -34.54 18.36 -10.34
CA SER A 324 -33.68 17.16 -10.26
C SER A 324 -32.20 17.52 -10.16
N LEU A 325 -31.69 18.47 -10.96
CA LEU A 325 -30.29 18.92 -10.83
C LEU A 325 -30.02 19.57 -9.48
N LYS A 326 -30.92 20.43 -9.01
CA LYS A 326 -30.79 21.07 -7.70
C LYS A 326 -30.84 20.05 -6.56
N GLN A 327 -31.77 19.09 -6.61
CA GLN A 327 -31.86 17.99 -5.66
C GLN A 327 -30.60 17.11 -5.67
N ILE A 328 -30.05 16.81 -6.84
CA ILE A 328 -28.79 16.07 -6.97
C ILE A 328 -27.67 16.88 -6.34
N ARG A 329 -27.53 18.17 -6.67
CA ARG A 329 -26.52 19.07 -6.08
C ARG A 329 -26.61 19.12 -4.55
N ASP A 330 -27.81 19.32 -4.00
CA ASP A 330 -28.07 19.45 -2.56
C ASP A 330 -27.81 18.14 -1.77
N ILE A 331 -27.76 16.99 -2.45
CA ILE A 331 -27.52 15.67 -1.83
C ILE A 331 -26.08 15.19 -2.04
N ILE A 332 -25.44 15.68 -3.10
CA ILE A 332 -24.07 15.37 -3.47
C ILE A 332 -23.06 16.29 -2.75
N PHE A 333 -23.47 17.47 -2.30
CA PHE A 333 -22.73 18.42 -1.44
C PHE A 333 -23.07 18.25 0.03
#